data_AF-A0A5B8XTN4-F1
#
_entry.id   AF-A0A5B8XTN4-F1
#
_cell.length_a   1.000
_cell.length_b   1.000
_cell.length_c   1.000
_cell.angle_alpha   90.00
_cell.angle_beta   90.00
_cell.angle_gamma   90.00
#
_symmetry.space_group_name_H-M   'P 1'
#
loop_
_entity.id
_entity.type
_entity.pdbx_description
1 polymer ?
#
loop_
_entity_poly.entity_id
_entity_poly.type
_entity_poly.pdbx_seq_one_letter_code
_entity_poly.pdbx_strand_id
1 'polypeptide(L)'
;MSTRLKVAVERQREYETVYILRPGVSPEDVTKTRERVEGVIENTGGHMLRFDDWGLRRLAYEVRDRTDASYHERGHYQYYRFLAPATTVAEIERNLRILDPVLKFLTVKLQEDLIPEERLARGVEEEVHDVLMGEEE
;
A
#
# COMPACT_ATOMS: atom_id res chain seq x y z
N MET A 1 -19.69 -15.41 39.60
CA MET A 1 -19.70 -14.11 38.89
C MET A 1 -18.80 -14.25 37.67
N SER A 2 -19.38 -14.59 36.52
CA SER A 2 -18.65 -14.89 35.28
C SER A 2 -18.13 -13.59 34.65
N THR A 3 -16.81 -13.42 34.65
CA THR A 3 -16.11 -12.33 34.00
C THR A 3 -16.22 -12.51 32.49
N ARG A 4 -17.18 -11.82 31.85
CA ARG A 4 -17.12 -11.59 30.41
C ARG A 4 -15.92 -10.68 30.15
N LEU A 5 -14.79 -11.27 29.75
CA LEU A 5 -13.76 -10.54 29.02
C LEU A 5 -14.45 -9.91 27.80
N LYS A 6 -14.61 -8.58 27.83
CA LYS A 6 -14.76 -7.82 26.59
C LYS A 6 -13.42 -7.94 25.88
N VAL A 7 -13.31 -8.82 24.90
CA VAL A 7 -12.22 -8.72 23.92
C VAL A 7 -12.40 -7.34 23.29
N ALA A 8 -11.50 -6.41 23.61
CA ALA A 8 -11.41 -5.15 22.88
C ALA A 8 -10.88 -5.53 21.49
N VAL A 9 -11.80 -5.81 20.57
CA VAL A 9 -11.43 -6.07 19.18
C VAL A 9 -10.89 -4.75 18.64
N GLU A 10 -9.59 -4.71 18.40
CA GLU A 10 -8.91 -3.52 17.88
C GLU A 10 -9.38 -3.30 16.44
N ARG A 11 -10.24 -2.28 16.28
CA ARG A 11 -10.84 -1.98 14.98
C ARG A 11 -9.82 -1.27 14.10
N GLN A 12 -9.62 -1.81 12.90
CA GLN A 12 -8.72 -1.24 11.90
C GLN A 12 -9.51 -0.65 10.74
N ARG A 13 -8.79 0.09 9.90
CA ARG A 13 -9.33 0.70 8.69
C ARG A 13 -8.62 0.08 7.50
N GLU A 14 -9.35 -0.04 6.39
CA GLU A 14 -8.79 -0.51 5.15
C GLU A 14 -8.38 0.67 4.30
N TYR A 15 -7.15 0.61 3.83
CA TYR A 15 -6.55 1.60 2.97
C TYR A 15 -6.03 0.94 1.71
N GLU A 16 -6.00 1.73 0.65
CA GLU A 16 -5.16 1.48 -0.49
C GLU A 16 -4.16 2.62 -0.65
N THR A 17 -2.93 2.28 -1.00
CA THR A 17 -1.89 3.24 -1.32
C THR A 17 -1.30 2.88 -2.66
N VAL A 18 -1.29 3.88 -3.54
CA VAL A 18 -0.58 3.82 -4.82
C VAL A 18 0.54 4.83 -4.79
N TYR A 19 1.74 4.42 -5.16
CA TYR A 19 2.83 5.35 -5.40
C TYR A 19 3.53 5.06 -6.72
N ILE A 20 4.13 6.12 -7.25
CA ILE A 20 4.79 6.14 -8.55
C ILE A 20 6.26 6.42 -8.32
N LEU A 21 7.11 5.48 -8.74
CA LEU A 21 8.55 5.63 -8.75
C LEU A 21 9.03 6.23 -10.07
N ARG A 22 10.20 6.88 -10.02
CA ARG A 22 10.89 7.41 -11.20
C ARG A 22 11.16 6.31 -12.24
N PRO A 23 11.06 6.63 -13.54
CA PRO A 23 11.43 5.67 -14.58
C PRO A 23 12.93 5.38 -14.49
N GLY A 24 13.33 4.11 -14.61
CA GLY A 24 14.73 3.71 -14.55
C GLY A 24 15.33 3.65 -13.14
N VAL A 25 14.49 3.67 -12.10
CA VAL A 25 14.91 3.34 -10.73
C VAL A 25 15.55 1.95 -10.71
N SER A 26 16.62 1.79 -9.93
CA SER A 26 17.30 0.50 -9.82
C SER A 26 16.39 -0.54 -9.13
N PRO A 27 16.46 -1.83 -9.49
CA PRO A 27 15.70 -2.86 -8.78
C PRO A 27 15.97 -2.88 -7.27
N GLU A 28 17.19 -2.53 -6.86
CA GLU A 28 17.55 -2.43 -5.45
C GLU A 28 16.77 -1.30 -4.74
N ASP A 29 16.64 -0.13 -5.37
CA ASP A 29 15.91 1.01 -4.79
C ASP A 29 14.39 0.78 -4.79
N VAL A 30 13.87 0.02 -5.77
CA VAL A 30 12.48 -0.45 -5.76
C VAL A 30 12.24 -1.32 -4.51
N THR A 31 13.09 -2.32 -4.30
CA THR A 31 12.99 -3.22 -3.14
C THR A 31 13.14 -2.46 -1.82
N LYS A 32 14.13 -1.57 -1.70
CA LYS A 32 14.30 -0.73 -0.49
C LYS A 32 13.07 0.13 -0.20
N THR A 33 12.47 0.72 -1.23
CA THR A 33 11.26 1.54 -1.08
C THR A 33 10.09 0.68 -0.61
N ARG A 34 9.93 -0.50 -1.21
CA ARG A 34 8.93 -1.49 -0.81
C ARG A 34 9.10 -1.93 0.64
N GLU A 35 10.27 -2.41 1.03
CA GLU A 35 10.58 -2.86 2.39
C GLU A 35 10.34 -1.74 3.42
N ARG A 36 10.61 -0.49 3.05
CA ARG A 36 10.36 0.65 3.92
C ARG A 36 8.87 0.85 4.17
N VAL A 37 8.03 0.72 3.15
CA VAL A 37 6.56 0.84 3.27
C VAL A 37 5.98 -0.34 4.04
N GLU A 38 6.37 -1.58 3.70
CA GLU A 38 5.94 -2.80 4.38
C GLU A 38 6.32 -2.76 5.86
N GLY A 39 7.56 -2.37 6.17
CA GLY A 39 8.02 -2.23 7.55
C GLY A 39 7.24 -1.18 8.34
N VAL A 40 6.76 -0.10 7.74
CA VAL A 40 5.90 0.88 8.44
C VAL A 40 4.53 0.27 8.78
N ILE A 41 3.96 -0.50 7.85
CA ILE A 41 2.67 -1.17 8.05
C ILE A 41 2.80 -2.18 9.20
N GLU A 42 3.81 -3.04 9.17
CA GLU A 42 4.04 -4.06 10.20
C GLU A 42 4.34 -3.45 11.58
N ASN A 43 5.22 -2.44 11.64
CA ASN A 43 5.61 -1.82 12.91
C ASN A 43 4.46 -1.07 13.59
N THR A 44 3.44 -0.68 12.84
CA THR A 44 2.25 0.00 13.39
C THR A 44 1.10 -0.97 13.70
N GLY A 45 1.33 -2.29 13.57
CA GLY A 45 0.32 -3.32 13.81
C GLY A 45 -0.68 -3.47 12.67
N GLY A 46 -0.36 -2.98 11.47
CA GLY A 46 -1.16 -3.20 10.27
C GLY A 46 -0.89 -4.57 9.63
N HIS A 47 -1.80 -4.98 8.75
CA HIS A 47 -1.75 -6.23 8.01
C HIS A 47 -1.84 -5.95 6.51
N MET A 48 -0.95 -6.55 5.73
CA MET A 48 -1.04 -6.50 4.28
C MET A 48 -2.21 -7.35 3.80
N LEU A 49 -3.03 -6.81 2.89
CA LEU A 49 -4.09 -7.57 2.21
C LEU A 49 -3.66 -7.97 0.80
N ARG A 50 -3.05 -7.04 0.06
CA ARG A 50 -2.63 -7.27 -1.31
C ARG A 50 -1.49 -6.33 -1.68
N PHE A 51 -0.57 -6.83 -2.50
CA PHE A 51 0.47 -6.05 -3.12
C PHE A 51 0.53 -6.41 -4.60
N ASP A 52 0.49 -5.40 -5.48
CA ASP A 52 0.69 -5.57 -6.92
C ASP A 52 1.76 -4.60 -7.41
N ASP A 53 2.72 -5.16 -8.17
CA ASP A 53 3.64 -4.37 -8.97
C ASP A 53 3.07 -4.20 -10.38
N TRP A 54 2.64 -2.98 -10.71
CA TRP A 54 2.02 -2.66 -11.99
C TRP A 54 3.04 -2.33 -13.09
N GLY A 55 4.32 -2.32 -12.76
CA GLY A 55 5.41 -2.04 -13.68
C GLY A 55 5.41 -0.61 -14.21
N LEU A 56 6.13 -0.40 -15.30
CA LEU A 56 6.27 0.89 -15.96
C LEU A 56 5.03 1.22 -16.79
N ARG A 57 4.37 2.33 -16.47
CA ARG A 57 3.19 2.82 -17.19
C ARG A 57 3.35 4.28 -17.61
N ARG A 58 2.61 4.68 -18.65
CA ARG A 58 2.58 6.07 -19.13
C ARG A 58 1.69 6.93 -18.22
N LEU A 59 2.21 8.09 -17.82
CA LEU A 59 1.49 9.08 -17.04
C LEU A 59 0.58 9.91 -17.96
N ALA A 60 -0.54 10.40 -17.42
CA ALA A 60 -1.47 11.24 -18.19
C ALA A 60 -0.86 12.60 -18.58
N TYR A 61 0.11 13.07 -17.79
CA TYR A 61 0.88 14.30 -18.01
C TYR A 61 2.27 14.15 -17.39
N GLU A 62 3.18 15.03 -17.78
CA GLU A 62 4.53 15.08 -17.23
C GLU A 62 4.53 15.41 -15.73
N VAL A 63 5.10 14.53 -14.92
CA VAL A 63 5.25 14.74 -13.48
C VAL A 63 6.66 15.24 -13.20
N ARG A 64 6.74 16.40 -12.53
CA ARG A 64 8.00 16.98 -12.08
C ARG A 64 8.57 16.20 -10.90
N ASP A 65 9.82 15.80 -11.00
CA ASP A 65 10.60 15.28 -9.88
C ASP A 65 11.02 16.41 -8.92
N ARG A 66 10.91 16.14 -7.63
CA ARG A 66 11.27 17.05 -6.55
C ARG A 66 12.78 17.11 -6.33
N THR A 67 13.52 16.04 -6.64
CA THR A 67 14.97 15.94 -6.33
C THR A 67 15.81 16.63 -7.40
N ASP A 68 15.61 16.32 -8.68
CA ASP A 68 16.46 16.81 -9.78
C ASP A 68 15.77 17.81 -10.74
N ALA A 69 14.51 18.18 -10.44
CA ALA A 69 13.66 19.05 -11.25
C ALA A 69 13.39 18.57 -12.69
N SER A 70 13.67 17.30 -12.99
CA SER A 70 13.32 16.68 -14.26
C SER A 70 11.81 16.42 -14.37
N TYR A 71 11.35 16.14 -15.58
CA TYR A 71 9.96 15.80 -15.88
C TYR A 71 9.91 14.40 -16.46
N HIS A 72 8.96 13.60 -15.99
CA HIS A 72 8.80 12.23 -16.45
C HIS A 72 7.40 12.01 -17.05
N GLU A 73 7.36 11.34 -18.21
CA GLU A 73 6.13 10.91 -18.89
C GLU A 73 5.73 9.46 -18.53
N ARG A 74 6.61 8.74 -17.84
CA ARG A 74 6.41 7.36 -17.40
C ARG A 74 6.79 7.22 -15.94
N GLY A 75 6.18 6.26 -15.26
CA GLY A 75 6.51 5.93 -13.88
C GLY A 75 6.24 4.47 -13.59
N HIS A 76 6.94 3.93 -12.59
CA HIS A 76 6.75 2.55 -12.14
C HIS A 76 5.76 2.56 -10.98
N TYR A 77 4.61 1.92 -11.17
CA TYR A 77 3.50 1.94 -10.22
C TYR A 77 3.60 0.77 -9.24
N GLN A 78 3.42 1.07 -7.95
CA GLN A 78 3.26 0.07 -6.89
C GLN A 78 1.91 0.28 -6.21
N TYR A 79 1.16 -0.80 -6.05
CA TYR A 79 -0.17 -0.82 -5.43
C TYR A 79 -0.14 -1.64 -4.14
N TYR A 80 -0.72 -1.10 -3.08
CA TYR A 80 -0.88 -1.76 -1.80
C TYR A 80 -2.32 -1.64 -1.34
N ARG A 81 -2.84 -2.73 -0.80
CA ARG A 81 -4.07 -2.76 -0.02
C ARG A 81 -3.75 -3.35 1.34
N PHE A 82 -4.14 -2.67 2.40
CA PHE A 82 -3.76 -3.08 3.76
C PHE A 82 -4.78 -2.62 4.80
N LEU A 83 -4.77 -3.32 5.93
CA LEU A 83 -5.47 -2.93 7.14
C LEU A 83 -4.48 -2.27 8.08
N ALA A 84 -4.86 -1.13 8.66
CA ALA A 84 -4.02 -0.48 9.63
C ALA A 84 -4.80 0.46 10.57
N PRO A 85 -4.20 0.82 11.71
CA PRO A 85 -4.63 1.97 12.50
C PRO A 85 -4.56 3.28 11.72
N ALA A 86 -5.29 4.30 12.18
CA ALA A 86 -5.30 5.62 11.53
C ALA A 86 -3.93 6.33 11.53
N THR A 87 -3.06 6.00 12.48
CA THR A 87 -1.72 6.59 12.63
C THR A 87 -0.76 6.14 11.52
N THR A 88 -0.96 4.95 10.95
CA THR A 88 -0.07 4.33 9.97
C THR A 88 0.03 5.14 8.68
N VAL A 89 -1.09 5.71 8.20
CA VAL A 89 -1.11 6.50 6.96
C VAL A 89 -0.16 7.69 7.04
N ALA A 90 -0.14 8.41 8.16
CA ALA A 90 0.73 9.56 8.35
C ALA A 90 2.22 9.18 8.27
N GLU A 91 2.60 8.02 8.82
CA GLU A 91 3.97 7.52 8.74
C GLU A 91 4.33 7.02 7.34
N ILE A 92 3.42 6.33 6.64
CA ILE A 92 3.65 5.92 5.25
C ILE A 92 3.89 7.14 4.36
N GLU A 93 2.99 8.13 4.41
CA GLU A 93 3.10 9.33 3.58
C GLU A 93 4.35 10.15 3.90
N ARG A 94 4.75 10.19 5.18
CA ARG A 94 6.00 10.81 5.59
C ARG A 94 7.20 10.12 4.93
N ASN A 95 7.26 8.79 4.96
CA ASN A 95 8.35 8.03 4.35
C ASN A 95 8.35 8.21 2.82
N LEU A 96 7.20 8.05 2.15
CA LEU A 96 7.07 8.25 0.70
C LEU A 96 7.43 9.69 0.27
N ARG A 97 7.20 10.68 1.13
CA ARG A 97 7.60 12.06 0.86
C ARG A 97 9.11 12.26 0.91
N ILE A 98 9.82 11.51 1.75
CA ILE A 98 11.28 11.61 1.98
C ILE A 98 12.07 10.77 0.97
N LEU A 99 11.52 9.64 0.53
CA LEU A 99 12.19 8.77 -0.42
C LEU A 99 12.31 9.46 -1.78
N ASP A 100 13.55 9.75 -2.18
CA ASP A 100 13.90 10.34 -3.47
C ASP A 100 13.29 9.64 -4.69
N PRO A 101 13.22 8.30 -4.79
CA PRO A 101 12.68 7.67 -5.99
C PRO A 101 11.16 7.87 -6.17
N VAL A 102 10.44 8.41 -5.18
CA VAL A 102 8.98 8.58 -5.22
C VAL A 102 8.59 9.93 -5.84
N LEU A 103 7.88 9.87 -6.97
CA LEU A 103 7.34 11.03 -7.68
C LEU A 103 6.03 11.53 -7.07
N LYS A 104 5.07 10.62 -6.92
CA LYS A 104 3.74 10.89 -6.38
C LYS A 104 3.23 9.68 -5.63
N PHE A 105 2.33 9.94 -4.69
CA PHE A 105 1.59 8.91 -3.97
C PHE A 105 0.16 9.39 -3.73
N LEU A 106 -0.75 8.44 -3.56
CA LEU A 106 -2.13 8.66 -3.18
C LEU A 106 -2.52 7.55 -2.21
N THR A 107 -3.01 7.93 -1.04
CA THR A 107 -3.61 7.02 -0.07
C THR A 107 -5.12 7.27 -0.06
N VAL A 108 -5.91 6.21 -0.20
CA VAL A 108 -7.38 6.25 -0.11
C VAL A 108 -7.83 5.34 1.02
N LYS A 109 -8.75 5.84 1.84
CA LYS A 109 -9.44 5.05 2.86
C LYS A 109 -10.66 4.39 2.22
N LEU A 110 -10.68 3.07 2.19
CA LEU A 110 -11.75 2.28 1.60
C LEU A 110 -12.88 2.02 2.59
N GLN A 111 -12.53 1.60 3.81
CA GLN A 111 -13.52 1.19 4.80
C GLN A 111 -13.06 1.47 6.24
N GLU A 112 -14.04 1.69 7.11
CA GLU A 112 -13.84 1.93 8.54
C GLU A 112 -14.34 0.75 9.40
N ASP A 113 -13.85 0.70 10.64
CA ASP A 113 -14.35 -0.18 11.70
C ASP A 113 -14.34 -1.67 11.37
N LEU A 114 -13.24 -2.15 10.81
CA LEU A 114 -13.06 -3.55 10.45
C LEU A 114 -12.46 -4.36 11.61
N ILE A 115 -12.93 -5.60 11.72
CA ILE A 115 -12.28 -6.64 12.51
C ILE A 115 -11.22 -7.29 11.61
N PRO A 116 -9.91 -7.20 11.96
CA PRO A 116 -8.86 -7.67 11.07
C PRO A 116 -9.00 -9.13 10.64
N GLU A 117 -9.32 -10.02 11.57
CA GLU A 117 -9.48 -11.46 11.31
C GLU A 117 -10.55 -11.75 10.25
N GLU A 118 -11.72 -11.11 10.36
CA GLU A 118 -12.83 -11.31 9.41
C GLU A 118 -12.48 -10.79 8.02
N ARG A 119 -11.80 -9.65 7.95
CA ARG A 119 -11.44 -9.04 6.66
C ARG A 119 -10.30 -9.79 5.98
N LEU A 120 -9.33 -10.30 6.74
CA LEU A 120 -8.25 -11.14 6.24
C LEU A 120 -8.80 -12.44 5.65
N ALA A 121 -9.74 -13.09 6.33
CA ALA A 121 -10.40 -14.28 5.80
C ALA A 121 -11.08 -14.02 4.44
N ARG A 122 -11.81 -12.90 4.33
CA ARG A 122 -12.40 -12.48 3.05
C ARG A 122 -11.35 -12.13 1.99
N GLY A 123 -10.21 -11.56 2.39
CA GLY A 123 -9.12 -11.21 1.47
C GLY A 123 -8.51 -12.45 0.80
N VAL A 124 -8.34 -13.54 1.56
CA VAL A 124 -7.86 -14.82 1.01
C VAL A 124 -8.88 -15.40 0.02
N GLU A 125 -10.18 -15.32 0.32
CA GLU A 125 -11.23 -15.76 -0.61
C GLU A 125 -11.23 -14.92 -1.91
N GLU A 126 -11.06 -13.59 -1.80
CA GLU A 126 -10.93 -12.68 -2.93
C GLU A 126 -9.68 -12.99 -3.78
N GLU A 127 -8.51 -13.19 -3.16
CA GLU A 127 -7.29 -13.57 -3.89
C GLU A 127 -7.42 -14.92 -4.59
N VAL A 128 -7.99 -15.93 -3.92
CA VAL A 128 -8.23 -17.25 -4.54
C VAL A 128 -9.20 -17.12 -5.70
N HIS A 129 -10.25 -16.31 -5.59
CA HIS A 129 -11.17 -16.08 -6.70
C HIS A 129 -10.50 -15.37 -7.87
N ASP A 130 -9.74 -14.30 -7.62
CA ASP A 130 -9.01 -13.57 -8.65
C ASP A 130 -7.99 -14.46 -9.38
N VAL A 131 -7.28 -15.34 -8.66
CA VAL A 131 -6.35 -16.30 -9.27
C VAL A 131 -7.11 -17.32 -10.14
N LEU A 132 -8.24 -17.85 -9.67
CA LEU A 132 -9.02 -18.85 -10.42
C LEU A 132 -9.71 -18.26 -11.66
N MET A 133 -10.10 -16.98 -11.63
CA MET A 133 -10.76 -16.30 -12.76
C MET A 133 -9.76 -15.61 -13.70
N GLY A 134 -8.55 -15.29 -13.22
CA GLY A 134 -7.50 -14.61 -13.97
C GLY A 134 -6.66 -15.52 -14.88
N GLU A 135 -6.85 -16.84 -14.83
CA GLU A 135 -6.21 -17.80 -15.75
C GLU A 135 -6.91 -17.88 -17.14
N GLU A 136 -8.01 -17.16 -17.35
CA GLU A 136 -8.78 -17.21 -18.62
C GLU A 136 -8.53 -16.06 -19.61
N GLU A 137 -7.61 -15.11 -19.37
CA GLU A 137 -7.26 -14.03 -20.34
C GLU A 137 -5.82 -14.08 -20.89
#